data_AF-A0A845G8Q0-F1
#
_entry.id   AF-A0A845G8Q0-F1
#
_cell.length_a   1.000
_cell.length_b   1.000
_cell.length_c   1.000
_cell.angle_alpha   90.00
_cell.angle_beta   90.00
_cell.angle_gamma   90.00
#
_symmetry.space_group_name_H-M   'P 1'
#
loop_
_entity.id
_entity.type
_entity.pdbx_description
1 polymer ?
#
loop_
_entity_poly.entity_id
_entity_poly.type
_entity_poly.pdbx_seq_one_letter_code
_entity_poly.pdbx_strand_id
1 'polypeptide(L)'
;MEQDWLKIYRNFDDNALAALASTGLVRRAAKDVEADKVAWASPPDSKQATLRADGQLVTLSPGGPAKASCDCPAPGICKHILAAALWLR
;
A
#
# COMPACT_ATOMS: atom_id res chain seq x y z
N MET A 1 17.75 13.67 4.01
CA MET A 1 16.81 12.84 4.79
C MET A 1 16.01 12.06 3.78
N GLU A 2 16.57 10.93 3.36
CA GLU A 2 16.01 10.18 2.24
C GLU A 2 14.99 9.18 2.77
N GLN A 3 13.88 9.03 2.06
CA GLN A 3 12.77 8.15 2.38
C GLN A 3 13.16 6.69 2.10
N ASP A 4 14.27 6.24 2.67
CA ASP A 4 14.92 4.97 2.34
C ASP A 4 14.00 3.76 2.58
N TRP A 5 13.06 3.89 3.53
CA TRP A 5 12.11 2.83 3.81
C TRP A 5 11.07 2.63 2.69
N LEU A 6 10.80 3.61 1.81
CA LEU A 6 9.92 3.38 0.65
C LEU A 6 10.53 2.37 -0.33
N LYS A 7 11.86 2.24 -0.36
CA LYS A 7 12.55 1.20 -1.15
C LYS A 7 12.15 -0.21 -0.70
N ILE A 8 11.71 -0.38 0.56
CA ILE A 8 11.18 -1.66 1.08
C ILE A 8 9.93 -2.07 0.30
N TYR A 9 9.04 -1.12 0.00
CA TYR A 9 7.79 -1.41 -0.74
C TYR A 9 8.05 -1.85 -2.18
N ARG A 10 9.10 -1.32 -2.81
CA ARG A 10 9.50 -1.71 -4.18
C ARG A 10 9.99 -3.15 -4.29
N ASN A 11 10.39 -3.77 -3.18
CA ASN A 11 10.84 -5.15 -3.14
C ASN A 11 9.69 -6.17 -3.04
N PHE A 12 8.44 -5.71 -2.85
CA PHE A 12 7.28 -6.60 -2.82
C PHE A 12 6.71 -6.78 -4.24
N ASP A 13 7.03 -7.92 -4.86
CA ASP A 13 6.37 -8.33 -6.09
C ASP A 13 4.95 -8.87 -5.84
N ASP A 14 4.21 -9.13 -6.93
CA ASP A 14 2.83 -9.60 -6.86
C ASP A 14 2.70 -10.92 -6.07
N ASN A 15 3.71 -11.78 -6.10
CA ASN A 15 3.72 -13.05 -5.37
C ASN A 15 3.90 -12.83 -3.87
N ALA A 16 4.82 -11.96 -3.47
CA ALA A 16 5.03 -11.57 -2.08
C ALA A 16 3.76 -10.91 -1.51
N LEU A 17 3.12 -10.02 -2.28
CA LEU A 17 1.86 -9.40 -1.90
C LEU A 17 0.70 -10.41 -1.84
N ALA A 18 0.67 -11.38 -2.76
CA ALA A 18 -0.33 -12.43 -2.74
C ALA A 18 -0.17 -13.36 -1.54
N ALA A 19 1.06 -13.66 -1.12
CA ALA A 19 1.37 -14.45 0.06
C ALA A 19 0.94 -13.74 1.37
N LEU A 20 0.98 -12.41 1.39
CA LEU A 20 0.52 -11.59 2.52
C LEU A 20 -1.01 -11.54 2.65
N ALA A 21 -1.76 -11.66 1.55
CA ALA A 21 -3.21 -11.49 1.55
C ALA A 21 -3.93 -12.53 0.67
N SER A 22 -4.00 -12.28 -0.65
CA SER A 22 -4.44 -13.26 -1.65
C SER A 22 -4.23 -12.72 -3.07
N THR A 23 -4.07 -13.60 -4.05
CA THR A 23 -3.98 -13.23 -5.48
C THR A 23 -5.20 -12.43 -5.96
N GLY A 24 -6.40 -12.77 -5.48
CA GLY A 24 -7.63 -12.06 -5.83
C GLY A 24 -7.68 -10.61 -5.30
N LEU A 25 -7.07 -10.36 -4.14
CA LEU A 25 -6.92 -9.00 -3.61
C LEU A 25 -5.88 -8.20 -4.40
N VAL A 26 -4.73 -8.80 -4.73
CA VAL A 26 -3.67 -8.14 -5.53
C VAL A 26 -4.21 -7.71 -6.89
N ARG A 27 -4.96 -8.59 -7.59
CA ARG A 27 -5.58 -8.25 -8.88
C ARG A 27 -6.57 -7.08 -8.80
N ARG A 28 -7.36 -7.01 -7.72
CA ARG A 28 -8.30 -5.88 -7.51
C ARG A 28 -7.57 -4.59 -7.18
N ALA A 29 -6.51 -4.68 -6.38
CA ALA A 29 -5.64 -3.55 -6.05
C ALA A 29 -4.96 -2.98 -7.31
N ALA A 30 -4.43 -3.84 -8.19
CA ALA A 30 -3.84 -3.43 -9.46
C ALA A 30 -4.84 -2.66 -10.33
N LYS A 31 -6.09 -3.13 -10.43
CA LYS A 31 -7.16 -2.41 -11.15
C LYS A 31 -7.47 -1.03 -10.57
N ASP A 32 -7.42 -0.87 -9.25
CA ASP A 32 -7.61 0.43 -8.62
C ASP A 32 -6.43 1.38 -8.90
N VAL A 33 -5.20 0.85 -9.02
CA VAL A 33 -4.02 1.61 -9.45
C VAL A 33 -4.13 2.03 -10.92
N GLU A 34 -4.48 1.11 -11.82
CA GLU A 34 -4.71 1.39 -13.25
C GLU A 34 -5.83 2.41 -13.48
N ALA A 35 -6.78 2.50 -12.56
CA ALA A 35 -7.89 3.45 -12.58
C ALA A 35 -7.56 4.79 -11.88
N ASP A 36 -6.29 5.08 -11.59
CA ASP A 36 -5.80 6.29 -10.94
C ASP A 36 -6.49 6.61 -9.59
N LYS A 37 -6.87 5.57 -8.84
CA LYS A 37 -7.55 5.73 -7.54
C LYS A 37 -6.59 5.82 -6.36
N VAL A 38 -5.29 5.88 -6.61
CA VAL A 38 -4.25 5.95 -5.59
C VAL A 38 -3.46 7.23 -5.74
N ALA A 39 -3.33 7.99 -4.66
CA ALA A 39 -2.59 9.24 -4.63
C ALA A 39 -2.02 9.55 -3.24
N TRP A 40 -0.97 10.37 -3.17
CA TRP A 40 -0.47 10.90 -1.90
C TRP A 40 -1.54 11.73 -1.19
N ALA A 41 -1.81 11.38 0.07
CA ALA A 41 -2.62 12.20 0.98
C ALA A 41 -1.73 13.16 1.77
N SER A 42 -0.53 12.71 2.13
CA SER A 42 0.54 13.50 2.74
C SER A 42 1.89 13.06 2.16
N PRO A 43 2.86 13.98 2.07
CA PRO A 43 4.19 13.62 1.62
C PRO A 43 4.84 12.65 2.63
N PRO A 44 5.58 11.63 2.14
CA PRO A 44 6.36 10.72 2.98
C PRO A 44 7.38 11.44 3.85
N ASP A 45 7.46 11.04 5.12
CA ASP A 45 8.47 11.46 6.10
C ASP A 45 9.35 10.26 6.56
N SER A 46 10.20 10.48 7.57
CA SER A 46 11.13 9.46 8.07
C SER A 46 10.44 8.33 8.86
N LYS A 47 9.18 8.49 9.24
CA LYS A 47 8.42 7.59 10.12
C LYS A 47 7.21 6.96 9.43
N GLN A 48 6.56 7.67 8.50
CA GLN A 48 5.36 7.21 7.83
C GLN A 48 5.07 7.99 6.55
N ALA A 49 4.13 7.49 5.77
CA ALA A 49 3.54 8.22 4.66
C ALA A 49 2.05 7.87 4.58
N THR A 50 1.24 8.77 4.02
CA THR A 50 -0.19 8.51 3.90
C THR A 50 -0.65 8.65 2.45
N LEU A 51 -1.37 7.63 1.98
CA LEU A 51 -1.98 7.57 0.65
C LEU A 51 -3.49 7.53 0.78
N ARG A 52 -4.19 8.06 -0.22
CA ARG A 52 -5.60 7.75 -0.45
C ARG A 52 -5.66 6.66 -1.51
N ALA A 53 -6.40 5.59 -1.24
CA ALA A 53 -6.64 4.49 -2.16
C ALA A 53 -8.14 4.15 -2.17
N ASP A 54 -8.82 4.36 -3.30
CA ASP A 54 -10.28 4.17 -3.45
C ASP A 54 -11.09 4.87 -2.34
N GLY A 55 -10.68 6.10 -2.00
CA GLY A 55 -11.31 6.92 -0.95
C GLY A 55 -10.91 6.59 0.48
N GLN A 56 -10.18 5.50 0.73
CA GLN A 56 -9.68 5.10 2.05
C GLN A 56 -8.28 5.65 2.32
N LEU A 57 -8.01 5.99 3.58
CA LEU A 57 -6.72 6.47 4.03
C LEU A 57 -5.83 5.30 4.44
N VAL A 58 -4.68 5.16 3.78
CA VAL A 58 -3.67 4.13 4.05
C VAL A 58 -2.45 4.80 4.67
N THR A 59 -2.10 4.40 5.88
CA THR A 59 -0.85 4.83 6.53
C THR A 59 0.20 3.74 6.36
N LEU A 60 1.27 4.10 5.66
CA LEU A 60 2.40 3.25 5.40
C LEU A 60 3.42 3.33 6.54
N SER A 61 4.08 2.20 6.78
CA SER A 61 5.06 2.04 7.84
C SER A 61 6.40 1.58 7.27
N PRO A 62 7.54 1.99 7.85
CA PRO A 62 8.85 1.43 7.53
C PRO A 62 8.94 -0.10 7.65
N GLY A 63 8.00 -0.74 8.38
CA GLY A 63 7.89 -2.20 8.46
C GLY A 63 7.25 -2.89 7.25
N GLY A 64 6.89 -2.16 6.19
CA GLY A 64 6.33 -2.70 4.95
C GLY A 64 4.80 -2.92 4.99
N PRO A 65 4.22 -3.51 3.93
CA PRO A 65 2.76 -3.64 3.76
C PRO A 65 2.05 -4.36 4.91
N ALA A 66 2.70 -5.34 5.55
CA ALA A 66 2.13 -6.07 6.67
C ALA A 66 2.00 -5.25 7.97
N LYS A 67 2.69 -4.11 8.05
CA LYS A 67 2.62 -3.16 9.18
C LYS A 67 1.92 -1.85 8.82
N ALA A 68 1.42 -1.73 7.60
CA ALA A 68 0.58 -0.62 7.20
C ALA A 68 -0.79 -0.72 7.88
N SER A 69 -1.45 0.43 8.04
CA SER A 69 -2.82 0.51 8.53
C SER A 69 -3.72 1.17 7.48
N CYS A 70 -5.01 0.87 7.54
CA CYS A 70 -6.02 1.46 6.68
C CYS A 70 -7.27 1.74 7.53
N ASP A 71 -7.99 2.80 7.21
CA ASP A 71 -9.26 3.18 7.87
C ASP A 71 -10.47 2.34 7.42
N CYS A 72 -10.29 1.42 6.48
CA CYS A 72 -11.36 0.54 6.01
C CYS A 72 -11.69 -0.56 7.04
N PRO A 73 -12.89 -1.18 7.00
CA PRO A 73 -13.35 -2.14 8.01
C PRO A 73 -12.67 -3.52 7.94
N ALA A 74 -11.68 -3.71 7.07
CA ALA A 74 -10.99 -5.00 6.94
C ALA A 74 -10.10 -5.27 8.17
N PRO A 75 -10.12 -6.49 8.75
CA PRO A 75 -9.37 -6.81 9.97
C PRO A 75 -7.85 -7.00 9.76
N GLY A 76 -7.34 -6.78 8.54
CA GLY A 76 -5.96 -7.05 8.18
C GLY A 76 -5.59 -6.41 6.84
N ILE A 77 -4.70 -7.05 6.09
CA ILE A 77 -4.24 -6.54 4.79
C ILE A 77 -5.41 -6.50 3.81
N CYS A 78 -5.79 -5.29 3.42
CA CYS A 78 -6.91 -5.01 2.53
C CYS A 78 -6.43 -4.65 1.13
N LYS A 79 -7.37 -4.51 0.19
CA LYS A 79 -7.05 -4.09 -1.18
C LYS A 79 -6.36 -2.71 -1.22
N HIS A 80 -6.66 -1.80 -0.31
CA HIS A 80 -6.11 -0.44 -0.28
C HIS A 80 -4.63 -0.44 0.10
N ILE A 81 -4.24 -1.25 1.09
CA ILE A 81 -2.83 -1.44 1.48
C ILE A 81 -2.03 -2.04 0.31
N LEU A 82 -2.60 -3.04 -0.38
CA LEU A 82 -1.96 -3.62 -1.55
C LEU A 82 -1.87 -2.61 -2.71
N ALA A 83 -2.92 -1.82 -2.95
CA ALA A 83 -2.93 -0.81 -4.01
C ALA A 83 -1.87 0.27 -3.73
N ALA A 84 -1.74 0.70 -2.48
CA ALA A 84 -0.67 1.58 -2.04
C ALA A 84 0.72 0.96 -2.28
N ALA A 85 0.92 -0.31 -1.95
CA ALA A 85 2.21 -0.98 -2.19
C ALA A 85 2.54 -1.12 -3.68
N LEU A 86 1.56 -1.50 -4.50
CA LEU A 86 1.71 -1.60 -5.96
C LEU A 86 1.99 -0.26 -6.61
N TRP A 87 1.32 0.80 -6.18
CA TRP A 87 1.48 2.15 -6.72
C TRP A 87 2.86 2.76 -6.42
N LEU A 88 3.51 2.34 -5.32
CA LEU A 88 4.84 2.80 -4.94
C LEU A 88 6.00 2.05 -5.62
N ARG A 89 5.70 0.97 -6.35
CA ARG A 89 6.68 0.18 -7.09
C ARG A 89 7.30 1.01 -8.21
#